data_AF-A0A7W7CRY9-F1
#
_entry.id   AF-A0A7W7CRY9-F1
#
_cell.length_a   1.000
_cell.length_b   1.000
_cell.length_c   1.000
_cell.angle_alpha   90.00
_cell.angle_beta   90.00
_cell.angle_gamma   90.00
#
_symmetry.space_group_name_H-M   'P 1'
#
loop_
_entity.id
_entity.type
_entity.pdbx_description
1 polymer ?
#
loop_
_entity_poly.entity_id
_entity_poly.type
_entity_poly.pdbx_seq_one_letter_code
_entity_poly.pdbx_strand_id
1 'polypeptide(L)'
;MRFTRGTLLAALALAITATAACSPRDTPTTAAPGASATTATANTGFGGSPRPTTTVTTEAPKPVKSEAPPATRPAPTATKTREPQLKDWAAAVKPCPYRGQKVEILDGGHEDVTKDGIMDTMVTRSCEASTSYWANTIEVFKNTTDPRGAERIGTLLEDVAEMDQPVVEQVLYNKGVIEIKAYGTSAKGAKACPDLILFYRYEYIGGKFKRTWRDQGFKDECKLQ
;
A
#
# COMPACT_ATOMS: atom_id res chain seq x y z
N MET A 1 48.29 -5.10 23.76
CA MET A 1 47.45 -6.13 24.41
C MET A 1 46.88 -7.03 23.32
N ARG A 2 47.29 -8.31 23.31
CA ARG A 2 46.89 -9.31 22.31
C ARG A 2 45.69 -10.07 22.87
N PHE A 3 44.54 -10.04 22.21
CA PHE A 3 43.44 -10.95 22.50
C PHE A 3 43.26 -11.93 21.34
N THR A 4 43.26 -13.19 21.75
CA THR A 4 43.42 -14.41 20.98
C THR A 4 42.13 -14.78 20.26
N ARG A 5 42.26 -15.25 19.01
CA ARG A 5 41.18 -15.84 18.21
C ARG A 5 40.66 -17.12 18.88
N GLY A 6 39.35 -17.18 19.13
CA GLY A 6 38.65 -18.39 19.53
C GLY A 6 37.77 -18.88 18.38
N THR A 7 38.26 -19.87 17.65
CA THR A 7 37.50 -20.63 16.65
C THR A 7 36.70 -21.70 17.39
N LEU A 8 35.37 -21.73 17.24
CA LEU A 8 34.57 -22.89 17.63
C LEU A 8 33.74 -23.33 16.44
N LEU A 9 34.20 -24.41 15.78
CA LEU A 9 33.36 -25.25 14.94
C LEU A 9 32.50 -26.12 15.85
N ALA A 10 31.19 -26.11 15.66
CA ALA A 10 30.32 -27.19 16.09
C ALA A 10 29.37 -27.51 14.95
N ALA A 11 29.73 -28.55 14.20
CA ALA A 11 28.86 -29.24 13.26
C ALA A 11 27.91 -30.13 14.08
N LEU A 12 26.60 -29.91 13.92
CA LEU A 12 25.61 -30.89 14.34
C LEU A 12 24.67 -31.14 13.16
N ALA A 13 24.98 -32.21 12.43
CA ALA A 13 24.09 -32.82 11.46
C ALA A 13 23.08 -33.67 12.22
N LEU A 14 21.80 -33.32 12.15
CA LEU A 14 20.72 -34.23 12.52
C LEU A 14 19.86 -34.47 11.27
N ALA A 15 20.05 -35.63 10.66
CA ALA A 15 19.18 -36.16 9.63
C ALA A 15 17.85 -36.60 10.28
N ILE A 16 16.76 -35.97 9.89
CA ILE A 16 15.40 -36.44 10.23
C ILE A 16 14.82 -37.03 8.95
N THR A 17 14.83 -38.36 8.87
CA THR A 17 14.04 -39.14 7.91
C THR A 17 12.59 -39.14 8.36
N ALA A 18 11.75 -38.30 7.76
CA ALA A 18 10.30 -38.38 7.89
C ALA A 18 9.75 -39.30 6.79
N THR A 19 9.33 -40.48 7.19
CA THR A 19 8.57 -41.45 6.39
C THR A 19 7.23 -40.86 5.96
N ALA A 20 6.92 -40.99 4.67
CA ALA A 20 5.63 -40.66 4.09
C ALA A 20 4.51 -41.51 4.73
N ALA A 21 3.52 -40.84 5.31
CA ALA A 21 2.22 -41.43 5.62
C ALA A 21 1.21 -40.85 4.63
N CYS A 22 0.77 -41.70 3.69
CA CYS A 22 -0.38 -41.44 2.85
C CYS A 22 -1.64 -41.42 3.72
N SER A 23 -2.21 -40.24 3.98
CA SER A 23 -3.57 -40.13 4.50
C SER A 23 -4.58 -40.21 3.35
N PRO A 24 -5.68 -40.97 3.51
CA PRO A 24 -6.73 -41.07 2.51
C PRO A 24 -7.42 -39.73 2.27
N ARG A 25 -7.83 -39.57 1.01
CA ARG A 25 -8.45 -38.40 0.39
C ARG A 25 -9.90 -38.29 0.85
N ASP A 26 -10.19 -37.39 1.78
CA ASP A 26 -11.57 -37.05 2.12
C ASP A 26 -12.23 -36.32 0.94
N THR A 27 -13.35 -36.88 0.51
CA THR A 27 -14.14 -36.39 -0.62
C THR A 27 -15.04 -35.27 -0.10
N PRO A 28 -15.00 -34.03 -0.64
CA PRO A 28 -15.97 -33.03 -0.24
C PRO A 28 -17.34 -33.39 -0.82
N THR A 29 -18.25 -33.77 0.07
CA THR A 29 -19.69 -33.87 -0.18
C THR A 29 -20.23 -32.50 -0.62
N THR A 30 -20.82 -32.47 -1.81
CA THR A 30 -21.62 -31.38 -2.34
C THR A 30 -22.80 -31.09 -1.41
N ALA A 31 -22.76 -29.96 -0.70
CA ALA A 31 -23.94 -29.40 -0.03
C ALA A 31 -24.64 -28.41 -0.98
N ALA A 32 -25.93 -28.65 -1.20
CA ALA A 32 -26.82 -27.85 -2.02
C ALA A 32 -27.06 -26.44 -1.44
N PRO A 33 -27.48 -25.46 -2.27
CA PRO A 33 -27.72 -24.10 -1.84
C PRO A 33 -28.97 -23.99 -0.97
N GLY A 34 -28.76 -23.69 0.32
CA GLY A 34 -29.81 -23.27 1.23
C GLY A 34 -30.12 -21.80 1.02
N ALA A 35 -31.21 -21.51 0.31
CA ALA A 35 -31.84 -20.20 0.34
C ALA A 35 -32.31 -19.89 1.76
N SER A 36 -31.89 -18.77 2.32
CA SER A 36 -32.52 -18.16 3.47
C SER A 36 -32.75 -16.69 3.17
N ALA A 37 -33.97 -16.41 2.72
CA ALA A 37 -34.55 -15.09 2.73
C ALA A 37 -34.54 -14.59 4.18
N THR A 38 -34.03 -13.38 4.41
CA THR A 38 -34.34 -12.64 5.63
C THR A 38 -34.83 -11.24 5.25
N THR A 39 -35.94 -10.93 5.86
CA THR A 39 -36.94 -9.91 5.59
C THR A 39 -36.40 -8.51 5.73
N ALA A 40 -36.78 -7.64 4.79
CA ALA A 40 -36.70 -6.19 4.94
C ALA A 40 -37.52 -5.75 6.16
N THR A 41 -36.89 -5.06 7.10
CA THR A 41 -37.60 -4.28 8.12
C THR A 41 -37.48 -2.82 7.73
N ALA A 42 -38.53 -2.29 7.11
CA ALA A 42 -38.72 -0.87 6.91
C ALA A 42 -38.95 -0.23 8.29
N ASN A 43 -38.00 0.61 8.73
CA ASN A 43 -38.18 1.43 9.91
C ASN A 43 -38.54 2.84 9.47
N THR A 44 -39.85 3.09 9.37
CA THR A 44 -40.44 4.43 9.29
C THR A 44 -40.43 5.04 10.69
N GLY A 45 -39.42 5.85 10.99
CA GLY A 45 -39.38 6.69 12.19
C GLY A 45 -39.58 8.16 11.84
N PHE A 46 -40.82 8.62 11.95
CA PHE A 46 -41.20 10.03 11.97
C PHE A 46 -40.95 10.64 13.36
N GLY A 47 -40.51 11.90 13.40
CA GLY A 47 -40.42 12.75 14.60
C GLY A 47 -39.01 13.33 14.74
N GLY A 48 -38.74 14.63 14.65
CA GLY A 48 -39.56 15.79 14.93
C GLY A 48 -38.75 16.68 15.88
N SER A 49 -38.26 17.82 15.40
CA SER A 49 -38.04 19.04 16.20
C SER A 49 -37.62 20.20 15.29
N PRO A 50 -38.44 21.25 15.17
CA PRO A 50 -38.04 22.48 14.50
C PRO A 50 -36.96 23.20 15.32
N ARG A 51 -35.85 23.55 14.66
CA ARG A 51 -34.77 24.35 15.22
C ARG A 51 -35.27 25.80 15.41
N PRO A 52 -35.01 26.45 16.56
CA PRO A 52 -35.38 27.85 16.74
C PRO A 52 -34.61 28.75 15.77
N THR A 53 -35.36 29.58 15.06
CA THR A 53 -34.84 30.66 14.21
C THR A 53 -34.35 31.80 15.11
N THR A 54 -33.04 31.98 15.19
CA THR A 54 -32.45 33.14 15.87
C THR A 54 -32.55 34.34 14.93
N THR A 55 -33.50 35.25 15.21
CA THR A 55 -33.59 36.54 14.54
C THR A 55 -32.43 37.42 15.02
N VAL A 56 -31.44 37.64 14.16
CA VAL A 56 -30.37 38.61 14.42
C VAL A 56 -30.92 40.01 14.13
N THR A 57 -31.06 40.82 15.18
CA THR A 57 -31.33 42.25 15.07
C THR A 57 -30.09 42.94 14.52
N THR A 58 -30.15 43.36 13.26
CA THR A 58 -29.15 44.20 12.63
C THR A 58 -29.25 45.62 13.19
N GLU A 59 -28.29 46.00 14.03
CA GLU A 59 -28.09 47.37 14.49
C GLU A 59 -27.63 48.23 13.31
N ALA A 60 -28.26 49.39 13.11
CA ALA A 60 -27.92 50.30 12.02
C ALA A 60 -26.51 50.88 12.24
N PRO A 61 -25.59 50.75 11.27
CA PRO A 61 -24.24 51.27 11.42
C PRO A 61 -24.24 52.80 11.45
N LYS A 62 -23.52 53.38 12.44
CA LYS A 62 -23.19 54.80 12.48
C LYS A 62 -22.37 55.18 11.23
N PRO A 63 -22.56 56.38 10.66
CA PRO A 63 -21.77 56.85 9.53
C PRO A 63 -20.31 57.04 9.95
N VAL A 64 -19.44 56.13 9.51
CA VAL A 64 -17.99 56.26 9.67
C VAL A 64 -17.49 57.23 8.61
N LYS A 65 -16.72 58.21 9.06
CA LYS A 65 -16.07 59.24 8.26
C LYS A 65 -15.26 58.58 7.14
N SER A 66 -15.60 58.91 5.89
CA SER A 66 -14.97 58.36 4.69
C SER A 66 -13.51 58.81 4.62
N GLU A 67 -12.59 57.94 5.01
CA GLU A 67 -11.16 58.08 4.79
C GLU A 67 -10.81 57.38 3.47
N ALA A 68 -10.02 58.05 2.63
CA ALA A 68 -9.75 57.63 1.27
C ALA A 68 -9.24 56.18 1.21
N PRO A 69 -9.72 55.35 0.25
CA PRO A 69 -9.35 53.95 0.19
C PRO A 69 -7.82 53.82 0.05
N PRO A 70 -7.16 53.03 0.91
CA PRO A 70 -5.75 52.76 0.76
C PRO A 70 -5.52 52.11 -0.61
N ALA A 71 -4.49 52.56 -1.32
CA ALA A 71 -4.11 52.02 -2.62
C ALA A 71 -4.01 50.50 -2.53
N THR A 72 -4.89 49.80 -3.27
CA THR A 72 -4.95 48.34 -3.32
C THR A 72 -3.59 47.80 -3.76
N ARG A 73 -2.81 47.28 -2.81
CA ARG A 73 -1.59 46.56 -3.12
C ARG A 73 -1.98 45.39 -4.02
N PRO A 74 -1.34 45.19 -5.20
CA PRO A 74 -1.67 44.08 -6.07
C PRO A 74 -1.62 42.78 -5.26
N ALA A 75 -2.71 42.02 -5.30
CA ALA A 75 -2.78 40.75 -4.60
C ALA A 75 -1.62 39.88 -5.07
N PRO A 76 -0.88 39.20 -4.17
CA PRO A 76 0.18 38.30 -4.57
C PRO A 76 -0.42 37.29 -5.54
N THR A 77 0.11 37.26 -6.77
CA THR A 77 -0.31 36.33 -7.81
C THR A 77 -0.14 34.93 -7.26
N ALA A 78 -1.25 34.28 -6.93
CA ALA A 78 -1.25 32.90 -6.43
C ALA A 78 -0.56 32.04 -7.50
N THR A 79 0.66 31.61 -7.19
CA THR A 79 1.40 30.72 -8.08
C THR A 79 0.63 29.42 -8.06
N LYS A 80 0.02 29.05 -9.19
CA LYS A 80 -0.68 27.76 -9.31
C LYS A 80 0.32 26.67 -8.99
N THR A 81 0.15 26.03 -7.85
CA THR A 81 0.93 24.85 -7.48
C THR A 81 0.49 23.76 -8.44
N ARG A 82 1.41 23.34 -9.32
CA ARG A 82 1.16 22.22 -10.24
C ARG A 82 0.88 20.97 -9.40
N GLU A 83 -0.17 20.25 -9.77
CA GLU A 83 -0.47 18.94 -9.21
C GLU A 83 0.70 17.98 -9.47
N PRO A 84 1.23 17.32 -8.42
CA PRO A 84 2.30 16.34 -8.55
C PRO A 84 1.94 15.26 -9.57
N GLN A 85 2.86 14.97 -10.48
CA GLN A 85 2.72 13.85 -11.41
C GLN A 85 3.33 12.60 -10.78
N LEU A 86 2.87 11.43 -11.19
CA LEU A 86 3.36 10.15 -10.65
C LEU A 86 4.90 10.02 -10.73
N LYS A 87 5.50 10.48 -11.83
CA LYS A 87 6.97 10.52 -12.01
C LYS A 87 7.72 11.40 -11.01
N ASP A 88 7.06 12.39 -10.41
CA ASP A 88 7.67 13.31 -9.46
C ASP A 88 7.99 12.59 -8.12
N TRP A 89 7.39 11.41 -7.88
CA TRP A 89 7.64 10.56 -6.71
C TRP A 89 8.99 9.82 -6.73
N ALA A 90 9.66 9.74 -7.88
CA ALA A 90 10.96 9.07 -8.00
C ALA A 90 12.03 9.63 -7.04
N ALA A 91 11.91 10.90 -6.65
CA ALA A 91 12.81 11.55 -5.70
C ALA A 91 12.45 11.31 -4.22
N ALA A 92 11.21 10.94 -3.91
CA ALA A 92 10.74 10.69 -2.54
C ALA A 92 10.93 9.22 -2.11
N VAL A 93 10.94 8.31 -3.08
CA VAL A 93 11.14 6.88 -2.82
C VAL A 93 12.61 6.54 -2.55
N LYS A 94 12.86 5.35 -1.99
CA LYS A 94 14.21 4.86 -1.68
C LYS A 94 15.02 4.75 -2.99
N PRO A 95 16.30 5.12 -3.00
CA PRO A 95 17.14 4.91 -4.17
C PRO A 95 17.26 3.41 -4.51
N CYS A 96 17.62 3.12 -5.76
CA CYS A 96 17.99 1.77 -6.16
C CYS A 96 19.31 1.32 -5.49
N PRO A 97 19.45 0.02 -5.18
CA PRO A 97 20.60 -0.46 -4.41
C PRO A 97 21.91 -0.42 -5.21
N TYR A 98 21.86 -0.52 -6.55
CA TYR A 98 23.06 -0.44 -7.38
C TYR A 98 23.25 0.92 -8.02
N ARG A 99 24.52 1.34 -8.08
CA ARG A 99 24.92 2.63 -8.65
C ARG A 99 24.53 2.69 -10.14
N GLY A 100 23.91 3.80 -10.52
CA GLY A 100 23.51 4.07 -11.90
C GLY A 100 22.13 3.54 -12.29
N GLN A 101 21.50 2.71 -11.46
CA GLN A 101 20.10 2.32 -11.67
C GLN A 101 19.17 3.48 -11.40
N LYS A 102 18.17 3.65 -12.27
CA LYS A 102 17.08 4.58 -12.07
C LYS A 102 15.95 3.91 -11.34
N VAL A 103 15.30 4.69 -10.48
CA VAL A 103 14.00 4.34 -9.92
C VAL A 103 12.96 4.50 -11.01
N GLU A 104 12.11 3.51 -11.17
CA GLU A 104 10.94 3.57 -12.03
C GLU A 104 9.69 3.54 -11.16
N ILE A 105 8.80 4.51 -11.37
CA ILE A 105 7.49 4.54 -10.71
C ILE A 105 6.49 3.91 -11.67
N LEU A 106 5.88 2.81 -11.22
CA LEU A 106 4.99 1.99 -12.03
C LEU A 106 3.53 2.39 -11.82
N ASP A 107 3.17 2.65 -10.57
CA ASP A 107 1.80 2.99 -10.18
C ASP A 107 1.79 3.81 -8.88
N GLY A 108 0.68 4.49 -8.63
CA GLY A 108 0.45 5.24 -7.40
C GLY A 108 -1.02 5.30 -7.02
N GLY A 109 -1.29 5.32 -5.72
CA GLY A 109 -2.65 5.39 -5.19
C GLY A 109 -2.71 6.17 -3.89
N HIS A 110 -3.91 6.58 -3.52
CA HIS A 110 -4.19 7.29 -2.27
C HIS A 110 -5.26 6.55 -1.49
N GLU A 111 -5.02 6.29 -0.20
CA GLU A 111 -5.99 5.68 0.72
C GLU A 111 -5.64 6.03 2.16
N ASP A 112 -6.64 6.10 3.06
CA ASP A 112 -6.41 6.20 4.50
C ASP A 112 -6.05 4.81 5.08
N VAL A 113 -4.78 4.43 4.94
CA VAL A 113 -4.28 3.12 5.43
C VAL A 113 -3.88 3.16 6.90
N THR A 114 -3.60 4.36 7.43
CA THR A 114 -3.33 4.57 8.86
C THR A 114 -4.60 4.68 9.72
N LYS A 115 -5.78 4.84 9.09
CA LYS A 115 -7.10 5.01 9.72
C LYS A 115 -7.17 6.27 10.58
N ASP A 116 -6.45 7.32 10.22
CA ASP A 116 -6.43 8.61 10.92
C ASP A 116 -7.36 9.65 10.28
N GLY A 117 -8.06 9.28 9.20
CA GLY A 117 -8.98 10.14 8.45
C GLY A 117 -8.29 11.01 7.40
N ILE A 118 -6.97 10.86 7.20
CA ILE A 118 -6.20 11.58 6.19
C ILE A 118 -5.65 10.57 5.18
N MET A 119 -5.68 10.94 3.90
CA MET A 119 -5.19 10.07 2.83
C MET A 119 -3.67 9.96 2.88
N ASP A 120 -3.18 8.72 2.86
CA ASP A 120 -1.79 8.37 2.64
C ASP A 120 -1.54 8.16 1.13
N THR A 121 -0.28 8.24 0.70
CA THR A 121 0.11 7.88 -0.67
C THR A 121 0.90 6.59 -0.69
N MET A 122 0.54 5.69 -1.60
CA MET A 122 1.29 4.48 -1.92
C MET A 122 1.92 4.66 -3.30
N VAL A 123 3.19 4.30 -3.42
CA VAL A 123 3.93 4.37 -4.68
C VAL A 123 4.54 3.00 -4.96
N THR A 124 4.06 2.36 -6.02
CA THR A 124 4.66 1.12 -6.54
C THR A 124 5.85 1.50 -7.40
N ARG A 125 7.01 0.92 -7.07
CA ARG A 125 8.26 1.19 -7.78
C ARG A 125 9.06 -0.07 -8.07
N SER A 126 9.92 0.06 -9.07
CA SER A 126 10.97 -0.90 -9.41
C SER A 126 12.31 -0.18 -9.52
N CYS A 127 13.34 -0.94 -9.90
CA CYS A 127 14.62 -0.42 -10.37
C CYS A 127 14.83 -0.86 -11.81
N GLU A 128 15.42 0.03 -12.60
CA GLU A 128 15.85 -0.28 -13.97
C GLU A 128 16.72 -1.56 -13.96
N ALA A 129 16.24 -2.59 -14.66
CA ALA A 129 16.88 -3.89 -14.72
C ALA A 129 18.06 -3.87 -15.69
N SER A 130 19.25 -4.25 -15.23
CA SER A 130 20.42 -4.34 -16.12
C SER A 130 20.42 -5.62 -16.97
N THR A 131 19.90 -6.75 -16.45
CA THR A 131 19.97 -8.05 -17.15
C THR A 131 18.79 -8.98 -16.89
N SER A 132 18.02 -8.78 -15.82
CA SER A 132 16.83 -9.58 -15.48
C SER A 132 15.96 -8.83 -14.48
N TYR A 133 14.66 -9.04 -14.59
CA TYR A 133 13.58 -8.72 -13.66
C TYR A 133 13.99 -8.20 -12.26
N TRP A 134 13.45 -7.04 -11.87
CA TRP A 134 13.62 -6.47 -10.54
C TRP A 134 12.34 -6.59 -9.74
N ALA A 135 12.45 -7.10 -8.52
CA ALA A 135 11.33 -7.13 -7.60
C ALA A 135 10.81 -5.71 -7.34
N ASN A 136 9.50 -5.56 -7.36
CA ASN A 136 8.83 -4.32 -7.02
C ASN A 136 8.76 -4.17 -5.50
N THR A 137 8.70 -2.92 -5.06
CA THR A 137 8.33 -2.56 -3.69
C THR A 137 7.22 -1.53 -3.74
N ILE A 138 6.47 -1.40 -2.64
CA ILE A 138 5.46 -0.35 -2.49
C ILE A 138 5.86 0.50 -1.30
N GLU A 139 6.13 1.78 -1.52
CA GLU A 139 6.46 2.72 -0.45
C GLU A 139 5.22 3.50 -0.05
N VAL A 140 4.98 3.64 1.25
CA VAL A 140 3.80 4.30 1.81
C VAL A 140 4.24 5.58 2.53
N PHE A 141 3.59 6.69 2.19
CA PHE A 141 3.87 8.02 2.68
C PHE A 141 2.66 8.61 3.39
N LYS A 142 2.91 9.20 4.56
CA LYS A 142 1.85 9.69 5.44
C LYS A 142 1.30 11.03 5.00
N ASN A 143 -0.02 11.14 4.98
CA ASN A 143 -0.76 12.42 4.96
C ASN A 143 -0.31 13.42 3.90
N THR A 144 0.03 12.94 2.70
CA THR A 144 0.53 13.81 1.64
C THR A 144 0.16 13.26 0.27
N THR A 145 -0.06 14.16 -0.69
CA THR A 145 -0.11 13.88 -2.13
C THR A 145 1.07 14.55 -2.87
N ASP A 146 1.90 15.32 -2.16
CA ASP A 146 3.11 15.95 -2.69
C ASP A 146 4.34 15.12 -2.26
N PRO A 147 5.18 14.69 -3.21
CA PRO A 147 6.43 14.00 -2.89
C PRO A 147 7.42 14.89 -2.10
N ARG A 148 7.29 16.22 -2.15
CA ARG A 148 8.18 17.15 -1.43
C ARG A 148 7.91 17.11 0.06
N GLY A 149 8.87 16.59 0.82
CA GLY A 149 8.75 16.49 2.28
C GLY A 149 7.85 15.35 2.74
N ALA A 150 7.52 14.41 1.85
CA ALA A 150 6.72 13.24 2.19
C ALA A 150 7.40 12.39 3.28
N GLU A 151 6.66 12.09 4.35
CA GLU A 151 7.13 11.21 5.42
C GLU A 151 6.83 9.76 5.07
N ARG A 152 7.86 8.94 4.87
CA ARG A 152 7.67 7.50 4.63
C ARG A 152 7.35 6.77 5.93
N ILE A 153 6.23 6.05 5.96
CA ILE A 153 5.77 5.25 7.10
C ILE A 153 5.91 3.72 6.90
N GLY A 154 6.28 3.29 5.69
CA GLY A 154 6.65 1.89 5.46
C GLY A 154 7.05 1.58 4.03
N THR A 155 7.60 0.37 3.88
CA THR A 155 7.89 -0.23 2.58
C THR A 155 7.36 -1.66 2.60
N LEU A 156 6.41 -1.96 1.73
CA LEU A 156 5.83 -3.28 1.56
C LEU A 156 6.67 -4.10 0.60
N LEU A 157 6.54 -5.43 0.68
CA LEU A 157 7.29 -6.41 -0.09
C LEU A 157 8.80 -6.46 0.21
N GLU A 158 9.33 -5.67 1.15
CA GLU A 158 10.71 -5.84 1.64
C GLU A 158 10.87 -7.07 2.55
N ASP A 159 9.78 -7.58 3.12
CA ASP A 159 9.73 -8.70 4.06
C ASP A 159 9.37 -10.05 3.40
N VAL A 160 9.37 -10.14 2.08
CA VAL A 160 9.06 -11.36 1.31
C VAL A 160 10.29 -12.26 1.18
N ALA A 161 10.07 -13.53 0.87
CA ALA A 161 11.17 -14.44 0.57
C ALA A 161 11.92 -13.94 -0.66
N GLU A 162 13.26 -13.98 -0.65
CA GLU A 162 14.10 -13.53 -1.78
C GLU A 162 13.71 -14.23 -3.11
N MET A 163 13.23 -15.47 -3.01
CA MET A 163 12.78 -16.25 -4.16
C MET A 163 11.46 -15.75 -4.75
N ASP A 164 10.58 -15.11 -3.98
CA ASP A 164 9.28 -14.65 -4.51
C ASP A 164 9.47 -13.63 -5.65
N GLN A 165 10.49 -12.76 -5.55
CA GLN A 165 10.81 -11.71 -6.54
C GLN A 165 9.56 -11.01 -7.09
N PRO A 166 8.66 -10.49 -6.23
CA PRO A 166 7.34 -10.09 -6.67
C PRO A 166 7.39 -8.90 -7.64
N VAL A 167 6.70 -8.98 -8.76
CA VAL A 167 6.33 -7.81 -9.56
C VAL A 167 4.84 -7.62 -9.48
N VAL A 168 4.50 -6.45 -8.95
CA VAL A 168 3.13 -6.03 -8.69
C VAL A 168 2.39 -5.93 -10.02
N GLU A 169 1.27 -6.65 -10.10
CA GLU A 169 0.29 -6.53 -11.17
C GLU A 169 -0.85 -5.62 -10.73
N GLN A 170 -1.28 -5.74 -9.48
CA GLN A 170 -2.43 -5.01 -8.96
C GLN A 170 -2.26 -4.74 -7.47
N VAL A 171 -2.69 -3.55 -7.06
CA VAL A 171 -2.84 -3.18 -5.66
C VAL A 171 -4.29 -2.77 -5.44
N LEU A 172 -4.94 -3.39 -4.45
CA LEU A 172 -6.30 -3.08 -4.03
C LEU A 172 -6.29 -2.60 -2.59
N TYR A 173 -7.17 -1.65 -2.30
CA TYR A 173 -7.30 -1.05 -0.98
C TYR A 173 -8.72 -1.24 -0.49
N ASN A 174 -8.87 -1.84 0.69
CA ASN A 174 -10.20 -2.08 1.26
C ASN A 174 -10.15 -1.99 2.78
N LYS A 175 -10.83 -0.97 3.34
CA LYS A 175 -11.02 -0.80 4.79
C LYS A 175 -9.70 -0.85 5.60
N GLY A 176 -8.64 -0.23 5.06
CA GLY A 176 -7.31 -0.20 5.66
C GLY A 176 -6.52 -1.51 5.58
N VAL A 177 -6.93 -2.42 4.70
CA VAL A 177 -6.14 -3.58 4.26
C VAL A 177 -5.63 -3.31 2.85
N ILE A 178 -4.34 -3.53 2.64
CA ILE A 178 -3.69 -3.43 1.32
C ILE A 178 -3.54 -4.85 0.79
N GLU A 179 -4.23 -5.17 -0.31
CA GLU A 179 -4.11 -6.44 -1.01
C GLU A 179 -3.26 -6.27 -2.25
N ILE A 180 -2.23 -7.11 -2.41
CA ILE A 180 -1.30 -7.03 -3.52
C ILE A 180 -1.37 -8.35 -4.29
N LYS A 181 -1.63 -8.25 -5.58
CA LYS A 181 -1.43 -9.34 -6.54
C LYS A 181 -0.14 -9.09 -7.29
N ALA A 182 0.75 -10.08 -7.29
CA ALA A 182 2.03 -10.00 -7.96
C ALA A 182 2.33 -11.29 -8.72
N TYR A 183 3.27 -11.21 -9.64
CA TYR A 183 3.90 -12.38 -10.25
C TYR A 183 5.28 -12.60 -9.64
N GLY A 184 5.69 -13.87 -9.57
CA GLY A 184 6.97 -14.25 -9.01
C GLY A 184 7.55 -15.48 -9.66
N THR A 185 8.74 -15.88 -9.24
CA THR A 185 9.42 -17.04 -9.80
C THR A 185 9.63 -18.10 -8.71
N SER A 186 9.19 -19.33 -8.96
CA SER A 186 9.44 -20.45 -8.05
C SER A 186 10.92 -20.82 -8.06
N ALA A 187 11.35 -21.66 -7.12
CA ALA A 187 12.73 -22.15 -7.10
C ALA A 187 13.16 -22.90 -8.39
N LYS A 188 12.20 -23.38 -9.18
CA LYS A 188 12.44 -24.05 -10.47
C LYS A 188 12.08 -23.19 -11.69
N GLY A 189 11.44 -22.04 -11.47
CA GLY A 189 11.02 -21.12 -12.53
C GLY A 189 12.21 -20.36 -13.12
N ALA A 190 12.08 -19.97 -14.38
CA ALA A 190 13.04 -19.07 -15.02
C ALA A 190 12.66 -17.61 -14.74
N LYS A 191 13.61 -16.74 -14.39
CA LYS A 191 13.34 -15.32 -14.09
C LYS A 191 12.64 -14.55 -15.21
N ALA A 192 12.89 -14.93 -16.46
CA ALA A 192 12.23 -14.34 -17.64
C ALA A 192 10.75 -14.77 -17.75
N CYS A 193 10.31 -15.69 -16.90
CA CYS A 193 9.07 -16.42 -16.98
C CYS A 193 8.50 -16.67 -15.57
N PRO A 194 7.91 -15.63 -14.94
CA PRO A 194 7.28 -15.78 -13.63
C PRO A 194 6.18 -16.86 -13.67
N ASP A 195 6.38 -17.94 -12.92
CA ASP A 195 5.49 -19.10 -12.82
C ASP A 195 4.62 -19.08 -11.56
N LEU A 196 4.81 -18.10 -10.67
CA LEU A 196 3.98 -17.90 -9.48
C LEU A 196 2.98 -16.76 -9.68
N ILE A 197 1.79 -16.97 -9.11
CA ILE A 197 0.84 -15.90 -8.75
C ILE A 197 0.93 -15.74 -7.25
N LEU A 198 1.28 -14.54 -6.79
CA LEU A 198 1.50 -14.23 -5.39
C LEU A 198 0.41 -13.29 -4.91
N PHE A 199 -0.15 -13.57 -3.74
CA PHE A 199 -1.08 -12.68 -3.08
C PHE A 199 -0.57 -12.32 -1.69
N TYR A 200 -0.57 -11.03 -1.37
CA TYR A 200 -0.16 -10.52 -0.08
C TYR A 200 -1.25 -9.63 0.52
N ARG A 201 -1.38 -9.64 1.85
CA ARG A 201 -2.17 -8.66 2.60
C ARG A 201 -1.32 -7.97 3.65
N TYR A 202 -1.44 -6.65 3.72
CA TYR A 202 -0.78 -5.82 4.72
C TYR A 202 -1.79 -4.97 5.48
N GLU A 203 -1.52 -4.78 6.77
CA GLU A 203 -2.27 -3.88 7.64
C GLU A 203 -1.32 -2.99 8.45
N TYR A 204 -1.73 -1.75 8.71
CA TYR A 204 -1.00 -0.84 9.58
C TYR A 204 -1.40 -1.09 11.05
N ILE A 205 -0.54 -1.81 11.79
CA ILE A 205 -0.82 -2.26 13.16
C ILE A 205 0.31 -1.82 14.09
N GLY A 206 -0.03 -0.98 15.08
CA GLY A 206 0.94 -0.51 16.08
C GLY A 206 2.03 0.38 15.47
N GLY A 207 1.65 1.24 14.52
CA GLY A 207 2.56 2.19 13.89
C GLY A 207 3.46 1.60 12.79
N LYS A 208 3.21 0.37 12.34
CA LYS A 208 4.01 -0.33 11.32
C LYS A 208 3.11 -1.17 10.42
N PHE A 209 3.50 -1.32 9.16
CA PHE A 209 2.89 -2.30 8.28
C PHE A 209 3.33 -3.71 8.67
N LYS A 210 2.36 -4.62 8.77
CA LYS A 210 2.57 -6.04 8.99
C LYS A 210 1.90 -6.82 7.88
N ARG A 211 2.61 -7.79 7.31
CA ARG A 211 2.00 -8.79 6.44
C ARG A 211 1.13 -9.71 7.28
N THR A 212 -0.18 -9.70 7.06
CA THR A 212 -1.15 -10.52 7.80
C THR A 212 -1.50 -11.80 7.06
N TRP A 213 -1.30 -11.84 5.75
CA TRP A 213 -1.55 -13.03 4.94
C TRP A 213 -0.67 -13.06 3.69
N ARG A 214 -0.35 -14.28 3.27
CA ARG A 214 0.43 -14.58 2.06
C ARG A 214 -0.04 -15.91 1.48
N ASP A 215 -0.30 -15.93 0.18
CA ASP A 215 -0.69 -17.14 -0.54
C ASP A 215 -0.03 -17.16 -1.92
N GLN A 216 0.05 -18.35 -2.51
CA GLN A 216 0.64 -18.56 -3.82
C GLN A 216 -0.15 -19.57 -4.66
N GLY A 217 -0.25 -19.30 -5.95
CA GLY A 217 -0.66 -20.25 -6.97
C GLY A 217 0.42 -20.40 -8.03
N PHE A 218 0.24 -21.35 -8.94
CA PHE A 218 1.07 -21.51 -10.13
C PHE A 218 0.32 -20.99 -11.35
N LYS A 219 1.07 -20.41 -12.30
CA LYS A 219 0.57 -20.20 -13.66
C LYS A 219 0.77 -21.48 -14.46
N ASP A 220 -0.27 -21.89 -15.16
CA ASP A 220 -0.21 -23.05 -16.05
C ASP A 220 0.69 -22.78 -17.27
N GLU A 221 0.85 -21.52 -17.68
CA GLU A 221 1.64 -21.15 -18.86
C GLU A 221 2.41 -19.83 -18.70
N CYS A 222 3.60 -19.83 -19.27
CA CYS A 222 4.41 -18.64 -19.44
C CYS A 222 3.93 -17.83 -20.65
N LYS A 223 3.19 -16.75 -20.41
CA LYS A 223 2.94 -15.75 -21.45
C LYS A 223 3.96 -14.65 -21.30
N LEU A 224 4.91 -14.57 -22.23
CA LEU A 224 5.80 -13.42 -22.37
C LEU A 224 4.91 -12.17 -22.54
N GLN A 225 5.00 -11.25 -21.59
CA GLN A 225 4.34 -9.94 -21.65
C GLN A 225 5.21 -8.95 -22.44
#